data_AF-A0A178ZIJ8-F1
#
_entry.id   AF-A0A178ZIJ8-F1
#
_cell.length_a   1.000
_cell.length_b   1.000
_cell.length_c   1.000
_cell.angle_alpha   90.00
_cell.angle_beta   90.00
_cell.angle_gamma   90.00
#
_symmetry.space_group_name_H-M   'P 1'
#
loop_
_entity.id
_entity.type
_entity.pdbx_description
1 polymer ?
#
loop_
_entity_poly.entity_id
_entity_poly.type
_entity_poly.pdbx_seq_one_letter_code
_entity_poly.pdbx_strand_id
1 'polypeptide(L)'
;MSGSEVSQAKSGTFLLILIQVASRALTFIGNQFLLRFLSPSLLGIAVQLELVSVTSLYFARESLRVALQRPRPSTQSSDANSSGKEEQKVVGTETQTVINLSHLAVLLGLGISTLFGFSYLQSASDEVLSSPYFDVSFQFYAGATLVELLAEPAFVVIQQKALYKERARAETSAAMARCISACIVAVLGHREGLAPSILPFAVGQVAYAFTLLALYFLPTIKLSMTENFSLAPKPILSPSSGHIYYLKRFHREILALAATMYMQSIFKLLLTQGDALIMSFFSTLADQGAFALASNYGGLLARLVFQPVEESSRNTFGRLLSPSPSISAKGVQPSDSRNKITTNQNSDTRLGLSYLFTTIHVYLLFSLPLISLAPNILPALIPYVLSPQWRTPSTSLLLSAYCYYIPLMAVNGILDAFVTSVASPAQLRNQSLWMLVFTGIYGVVAWALLRAWGMGSVGLVGANMVNMGLRILWSLWFLRTWVTRREDESEGKGRARTTMVKDMVPAKASIAVTLLVMLGLRMRGFNTTSDAGMGGLDLQFLGFWISGAIVLGSTM
;
A
#
# COMPACT_ATOMS: atom_id res chain seq x y z
N MET A 1 12.90 -29.78 -14.25
CA MET A 1 11.86 -29.63 -13.20
C MET A 1 10.65 -30.42 -13.65
N SER A 2 10.19 -31.41 -12.86
CA SER A 2 9.07 -32.27 -13.23
C SER A 2 7.75 -31.50 -13.11
N GLY A 3 6.75 -31.86 -13.94
CA GLY A 3 5.47 -31.15 -14.03
C GLY A 3 4.64 -31.11 -12.74
N SER A 4 4.95 -31.93 -11.75
CA SER A 4 4.25 -32.00 -10.46
C SER A 4 4.60 -30.84 -9.52
N GLU A 5 5.87 -30.44 -9.43
CA GLU A 5 6.31 -29.30 -8.59
C GLU A 5 5.77 -27.96 -9.11
N VAL A 6 5.68 -27.82 -10.45
CA VAL A 6 5.10 -26.63 -11.09
C VAL A 6 3.58 -26.56 -10.85
N SER A 7 2.90 -27.71 -10.81
CA SER A 7 1.45 -27.78 -10.53
C SER A 7 1.15 -27.42 -9.07
N GLN A 8 1.92 -27.95 -8.11
CA GLN A 8 1.79 -27.60 -6.69
C GLN A 8 2.11 -26.13 -6.41
N ALA A 9 3.15 -25.57 -7.05
CA ALA A 9 3.49 -24.15 -6.93
C ALA A 9 2.40 -23.24 -7.53
N LYS A 10 1.78 -23.63 -8.65
CA LYS A 10 0.65 -22.91 -9.26
C LYS A 10 -0.60 -22.95 -8.38
N SER A 11 -0.92 -24.11 -7.79
CA SER A 11 -2.06 -24.27 -6.88
C SER A 11 -1.90 -23.43 -5.60
N GLY A 12 -0.70 -23.44 -5.00
CA GLY A 12 -0.40 -22.60 -3.83
C GLY A 12 -0.46 -21.10 -4.13
N THR A 13 0.05 -20.67 -5.28
CA THR A 13 -0.02 -19.26 -5.72
C THR A 13 -1.46 -18.83 -5.95
N PHE A 14 -2.28 -19.66 -6.60
CA PHE A 14 -3.69 -19.37 -6.83
C PHE A 14 -4.49 -19.29 -5.52
N LEU A 15 -4.23 -20.19 -4.56
CA LEU A 15 -4.86 -20.16 -3.24
C LEU A 15 -4.50 -18.89 -2.46
N LEU A 16 -3.24 -18.45 -2.51
CA LEU A 16 -2.82 -17.19 -1.88
C LEU A 16 -3.49 -15.97 -2.53
N ILE A 17 -3.59 -15.95 -3.86
CA ILE A 17 -4.31 -14.91 -4.59
C ILE A 17 -5.78 -14.90 -4.15
N LEU A 18 -6.43 -16.06 -4.07
CA LEU A 18 -7.83 -16.17 -3.67
C LEU A 18 -8.06 -15.68 -2.23
N ILE A 19 -7.16 -16.01 -1.30
CA ILE A 19 -7.23 -15.53 0.09
C ILE A 19 -7.06 -14.01 0.16
N GLN A 20 -6.09 -13.46 -0.57
CA GLN A 20 -5.88 -12.00 -0.65
C GLN A 20 -7.12 -11.28 -1.22
N VAL A 21 -7.70 -11.84 -2.29
CA VAL A 21 -8.93 -11.31 -2.93
C VAL A 21 -10.11 -11.37 -1.96
N ALA A 22 -10.32 -12.50 -1.28
CA ALA A 22 -11.43 -12.67 -0.34
C ALA A 22 -11.35 -11.70 0.85
N SER A 23 -10.15 -11.54 1.44
CA SER A 23 -9.92 -10.60 2.55
C SER A 23 -10.21 -9.14 2.14
N ARG A 24 -9.80 -8.76 0.92
CA ARG A 24 -10.02 -7.41 0.37
C ARG A 24 -11.48 -7.17 -0.06
N ALA A 25 -12.15 -8.19 -0.56
CA ALA A 25 -13.57 -8.14 -0.85
C ALA A 25 -14.39 -7.96 0.44
N LEU A 26 -14.05 -8.67 1.51
CA LEU A 26 -14.73 -8.57 2.80
C LEU A 26 -14.63 -7.15 3.39
N THR A 27 -13.43 -6.57 3.38
CA THR A 27 -13.20 -5.18 3.84
C THR A 27 -13.93 -4.16 2.97
N PHE A 28 -13.95 -4.37 1.65
CA PHE A 28 -14.72 -3.54 0.73
C PHE A 28 -16.24 -3.59 1.02
N ILE A 29 -16.80 -4.77 1.26
CA ILE A 29 -18.23 -4.93 1.60
C ILE A 29 -18.56 -4.20 2.91
N GLY A 30 -17.70 -4.33 3.92
CA GLY A 30 -17.85 -3.61 5.20
C GLY A 30 -17.84 -2.10 5.01
N ASN A 31 -16.86 -1.57 4.27
CA ASN A 31 -16.79 -0.14 3.97
C ASN A 31 -18.01 0.33 3.16
N GLN A 32 -18.47 -0.47 2.20
CA GLN A 32 -19.66 -0.15 1.40
C GLN A 32 -20.92 -0.07 2.24
N PHE A 33 -21.03 -0.93 3.26
CA PHE A 33 -22.12 -0.87 4.22
C PHE A 33 -22.07 0.41 5.05
N LEU A 34 -20.89 0.80 5.54
CA LEU A 34 -20.71 2.02 6.32
C LEU A 34 -21.07 3.29 5.53
N LEU A 35 -20.69 3.35 4.24
CA LEU A 35 -21.01 4.48 3.36
C LEU A 35 -22.52 4.73 3.21
N ARG A 36 -23.38 3.77 3.55
CA ARG A 36 -24.84 3.98 3.55
C ARG A 36 -25.31 4.96 4.63
N PHE A 37 -24.53 5.09 5.70
CA PHE A 37 -24.88 5.88 6.89
C PHE A 37 -24.04 7.16 7.04
N LEU A 38 -23.15 7.43 6.08
CA LEU A 38 -22.14 8.48 6.19
C LEU A 38 -22.23 9.46 5.02
N SER A 39 -21.93 10.73 5.31
CA SER A 39 -21.78 11.77 4.30
C SER A 39 -20.31 11.91 3.83
N PRO A 40 -20.06 12.59 2.69
CA PRO A 40 -18.71 12.91 2.22
C PRO A 40 -17.81 13.62 3.22
N SER A 41 -18.36 14.61 3.94
CA SER A 41 -17.61 15.37 4.94
C SER A 41 -17.22 14.52 6.14
N LEU A 42 -18.13 13.68 6.65
CA LEU A 42 -17.86 12.78 7.78
C LEU A 42 -16.80 11.73 7.43
N LEU A 43 -16.82 11.20 6.20
CA LEU A 43 -15.77 10.30 5.73
C LEU A 43 -14.41 11.02 5.64
N GLY A 44 -14.39 12.26 5.13
CA GLY A 44 -13.18 13.08 5.09
C GLY A 44 -12.56 13.27 6.47
N ILE A 45 -13.37 13.60 7.47
CA ILE A 45 -12.92 13.76 8.86
C ILE A 45 -12.39 12.42 9.42
N ALA A 46 -13.09 11.31 9.18
CA ALA A 46 -12.65 9.99 9.64
C ALA A 46 -11.28 9.60 9.06
N VAL A 47 -11.05 9.89 7.76
CA VAL A 47 -9.78 9.64 7.08
C VAL A 47 -8.66 10.51 7.68
N GLN A 48 -8.93 11.77 8.00
CA GLN A 48 -7.93 12.65 8.64
C GLN A 48 -7.55 12.15 10.04
N LEU A 49 -8.52 11.77 10.87
CA LEU A 49 -8.27 11.21 12.20
C LEU A 49 -7.47 9.90 12.14
N GLU A 50 -7.81 9.04 11.18
CA GLU A 50 -7.05 7.82 10.92
C GLU A 50 -5.62 8.13 10.45
N LEU A 51 -5.43 9.12 9.58
CA LEU A 51 -4.12 9.56 9.12
C LEU A 51 -3.26 10.06 10.28
N VAL A 52 -3.82 10.86 11.20
CA VAL A 52 -3.14 11.34 12.41
C VAL A 52 -2.71 10.15 13.29
N SER A 53 -3.61 9.19 13.51
CA SER A 53 -3.33 7.98 14.30
C SER A 53 -2.22 7.15 13.67
N VAL A 54 -2.36 6.75 12.39
CA VAL A 54 -1.38 5.91 11.67
C VAL A 54 -0.01 6.60 11.59
N THR A 55 0.02 7.91 11.33
CA THR A 55 1.27 8.67 11.25
C THR A 55 1.95 8.72 12.60
N SER A 56 1.20 8.99 13.68
CA SER A 56 1.71 8.97 15.06
C SER A 56 2.35 7.61 15.41
N LEU A 57 1.63 6.53 15.13
CA LEU A 57 2.07 5.15 15.38
C LEU A 57 3.32 4.79 14.58
N TYR A 58 3.36 5.18 13.31
CA TYR A 58 4.50 4.94 12.43
C TYR A 58 5.78 5.59 12.98
N PHE A 59 5.72 6.88 13.31
CA PHE A 59 6.86 7.60 13.88
C PHE A 59 7.29 7.00 15.22
N ALA A 60 6.33 6.63 16.06
CA ALA A 60 6.62 6.14 17.40
C ALA A 60 7.40 4.81 17.41
N ARG A 61 7.14 3.91 16.46
CA ARG A 61 7.54 2.49 16.62
C ARG A 61 8.32 1.87 15.48
N GLU A 62 8.13 2.32 14.25
CA GLU A 62 8.61 1.56 13.07
C GLU A 62 10.14 1.43 13.06
N SER A 63 10.84 2.52 13.31
CA SER A 63 12.31 2.55 13.40
C SER A 63 12.84 1.63 14.50
N LEU A 64 12.12 1.55 15.62
CA LEU A 64 12.50 0.75 16.75
C LEU A 64 12.24 -0.74 16.51
N ARG A 65 11.11 -1.10 15.88
CA ARG A 65 10.81 -2.48 15.46
C ARG A 65 11.92 -3.03 14.55
N VAL A 66 12.36 -2.24 13.58
CA VAL A 66 13.43 -2.63 12.65
C VAL A 66 14.78 -2.76 13.37
N ALA A 67 15.11 -1.84 14.27
CA ALA A 67 16.35 -1.92 15.05
C ALA A 67 16.37 -3.15 15.98
N LEU A 68 15.23 -3.49 16.60
CA LEU A 68 15.08 -4.62 17.52
C LEU A 68 15.06 -5.99 16.84
N GLN A 69 14.82 -6.06 15.52
CA GLN A 69 14.84 -7.31 14.76
C GLN A 69 16.25 -7.78 14.36
N ARG A 70 17.28 -6.92 14.46
CA ARG A 70 18.63 -7.30 14.02
C ARG A 70 19.31 -8.23 15.03
N PRO A 71 19.99 -9.30 14.56
CA PRO A 71 20.83 -10.13 15.43
C PRO A 71 21.88 -9.27 16.14
N ARG A 72 22.05 -9.49 17.45
CA ARG A 72 23.05 -8.76 18.24
C ARG A 72 24.44 -9.37 18.05
N PRO A 73 25.50 -8.57 17.91
CA PRO A 73 26.87 -9.08 17.93
C PRO A 73 27.29 -9.43 19.37
N SER A 74 26.68 -10.45 19.98
CA SER A 74 27.15 -11.08 21.22
C SER A 74 26.40 -12.39 21.51
N THR A 75 26.61 -13.40 20.66
CA THR A 75 26.33 -14.82 20.98
C THR A 75 27.21 -15.78 20.17
N GLN A 76 28.39 -15.29 19.72
CA GLN A 76 29.49 -16.14 19.25
C GLN A 76 30.70 -15.95 20.18
N SER A 77 30.53 -16.39 21.41
CA SER A 77 31.60 -16.81 22.31
C SER A 77 31.02 -18.04 23.02
N SER A 78 31.22 -19.22 22.45
CA SER A 78 32.25 -20.16 22.95
C SER A 78 32.02 -20.47 24.42
N ASP A 79 31.14 -21.42 24.70
CA ASP A 79 31.40 -22.58 25.56
C ASP A 79 30.15 -23.47 25.61
N ALA A 80 30.21 -24.62 24.94
CA ALA A 80 29.12 -25.58 24.79
C ALA A 80 28.80 -26.38 26.08
N ASN A 81 29.02 -25.80 27.26
CA ASN A 81 28.94 -26.51 28.55
C ASN A 81 28.24 -25.73 29.69
N SER A 82 27.42 -24.72 29.39
CA SER A 82 26.60 -24.06 30.40
C SER A 82 25.26 -24.78 30.59
N SER A 83 24.98 -25.22 31.81
CA SER A 83 23.71 -25.84 32.23
C SER A 83 22.47 -25.05 31.77
N GLY A 84 21.36 -25.73 31.47
CA GLY A 84 20.14 -25.12 30.91
C GLY A 84 19.49 -23.98 31.73
N LYS A 85 19.92 -23.74 32.98
CA LYS A 85 19.52 -22.57 33.78
C LYS A 85 20.25 -21.28 33.38
N GLU A 86 21.48 -21.38 32.87
CA GLU A 86 22.24 -20.22 32.38
C GLU A 86 21.76 -19.77 31.00
N GLU A 87 21.49 -20.72 30.10
CA GLU A 87 20.84 -20.44 28.80
C GLU A 87 19.48 -19.73 28.99
N GLN A 88 18.63 -20.21 29.90
CA GLN A 88 17.36 -19.56 30.20
C GLN A 88 17.51 -18.14 30.78
N LYS A 89 18.53 -17.89 31.62
CA LYS A 89 18.82 -16.55 32.14
C LYS A 89 19.32 -15.59 31.06
N VAL A 90 20.15 -16.07 30.13
CA VAL A 90 20.63 -15.26 28.99
C VAL A 90 19.47 -14.89 28.08
N VAL A 91 18.62 -15.86 27.70
CA VAL A 91 17.43 -15.63 26.86
C VAL A 91 16.42 -14.67 27.53
N GLY A 92 16.21 -14.81 28.84
CA GLY A 92 15.34 -13.89 29.61
C GLY A 92 15.89 -12.46 29.67
N THR A 93 17.21 -12.29 29.81
CA THR A 93 17.87 -10.98 29.86
C THR A 93 17.85 -10.27 28.50
N GLU A 94 18.02 -11.03 27.41
CA GLU A 94 17.91 -10.52 26.05
C GLU A 94 16.50 -10.03 25.72
N THR A 95 15.49 -10.82 26.13
CA THR A 95 14.06 -10.49 25.95
C THR A 95 13.68 -9.27 26.80
N GLN A 96 14.19 -9.17 28.04
CA GLN A 96 13.99 -8.00 28.88
C GLN A 96 14.61 -6.72 28.29
N THR A 97 15.76 -6.82 27.60
CA THR A 97 16.38 -5.68 26.91
C THR A 97 15.49 -5.17 25.77
N VAL A 98 14.90 -6.09 24.99
CA VAL A 98 13.95 -5.75 23.92
C VAL A 98 12.71 -5.07 24.49
N ILE A 99 12.15 -5.61 25.57
CA ILE A 99 10.97 -5.06 26.25
C ILE A 99 11.26 -3.67 26.82
N ASN A 100 12.39 -3.49 27.51
CA ASN A 100 12.78 -2.18 28.04
C ASN A 100 12.89 -1.14 26.92
N LEU A 101 13.46 -1.52 25.78
CA LEU A 101 13.61 -0.60 24.66
C LEU A 101 12.26 -0.33 23.97
N SER A 102 11.37 -1.31 23.82
CA SER A 102 10.04 -1.08 23.22
C SER A 102 9.16 -0.14 24.05
N HIS A 103 9.35 -0.05 25.36
CA HIS A 103 8.73 0.99 26.19
C HIS A 103 9.18 2.42 25.81
N LEU A 104 10.34 2.59 25.16
CA LEU A 104 10.74 3.87 24.59
C LEU A 104 9.83 4.29 23.42
N ALA A 105 9.37 3.34 22.61
CA ALA A 105 8.38 3.61 21.56
C ALA A 105 7.02 4.04 22.14
N VAL A 106 6.64 3.50 23.31
CA VAL A 106 5.45 3.96 24.03
C VAL A 106 5.62 5.41 24.49
N LEU A 107 6.76 5.75 25.09
CA LEU A 107 7.05 7.11 25.56
C LEU A 107 7.12 8.13 24.41
N LEU A 108 7.86 7.79 23.34
CA LEU A 108 7.93 8.61 22.13
C LEU A 108 6.55 8.77 21.50
N GLY A 109 5.78 7.69 21.44
CA GLY A 109 4.42 7.70 20.92
C GLY A 109 3.46 8.59 21.70
N LEU A 110 3.56 8.64 23.02
CA LEU A 110 2.79 9.57 23.85
C LEU A 110 3.08 11.04 23.46
N GLY A 111 4.37 11.39 23.30
CA GLY A 111 4.76 12.75 22.89
C GLY A 111 4.36 13.10 21.46
N ILE A 112 4.57 12.19 20.51
CA ILE A 112 4.26 12.42 19.10
C ILE A 112 2.74 12.45 18.86
N SER A 113 1.99 11.54 19.51
CA SER A 113 0.53 11.50 19.39
C SER A 113 -0.13 12.74 19.98
N THR A 114 0.38 13.26 21.10
CA THR A 114 -0.13 14.51 21.69
C THR A 114 0.21 15.71 20.81
N LEU A 115 1.43 15.77 20.26
CA LEU A 115 1.83 16.83 19.32
C LEU A 115 0.95 16.85 18.06
N PHE A 116 0.77 15.69 17.39
CA PHE A 116 -0.06 15.62 16.19
C PHE A 116 -1.54 15.82 16.48
N GLY A 117 -2.05 15.28 17.59
CA GLY A 117 -3.43 15.53 18.02
C GLY A 117 -3.69 17.02 18.28
N PHE A 118 -2.77 17.70 18.95
CA PHE A 118 -2.85 19.14 19.21
C PHE A 118 -2.74 19.97 17.93
N SER A 119 -1.76 19.66 17.08
CA SER A 119 -1.58 20.33 15.79
C SER A 119 -2.82 20.17 14.89
N TYR A 120 -3.47 19.01 14.94
CA TYR A 120 -4.72 18.76 14.22
C TYR A 120 -5.86 19.63 14.76
N LEU A 121 -6.07 19.68 16.08
CA LEU A 121 -7.09 20.52 16.69
C LEU A 121 -6.91 22.01 16.37
N GLN A 122 -5.67 22.49 16.29
CA GLN A 122 -5.39 23.88 15.90
C GLN A 122 -5.63 24.17 14.42
N SER A 123 -5.49 23.15 13.55
CA SER A 123 -5.62 23.30 12.10
C SER A 123 -7.01 22.94 11.58
N ALA A 124 -7.84 22.32 12.42
CA ALA A 124 -9.18 21.88 12.07
C ALA A 124 -10.10 23.09 11.80
N SER A 125 -10.90 23.02 10.74
CA SER A 125 -11.89 24.07 10.43
C SER A 125 -13.08 24.00 11.38
N ASP A 126 -13.80 25.12 11.52
CA ASP A 126 -15.01 25.20 12.37
C ASP A 126 -16.09 24.20 11.94
N GLU A 127 -16.14 23.82 10.65
CA GLU A 127 -17.01 22.77 10.11
C GLU A 127 -16.71 21.37 10.69
N VAL A 128 -15.44 21.10 11.02
CA VAL A 128 -15.02 19.82 11.62
C VAL A 128 -15.38 19.80 13.11
N LEU A 129 -15.09 20.89 13.81
CA LEU A 129 -15.33 21.03 15.24
C LEU A 129 -16.82 21.04 15.58
N SER A 130 -17.66 21.57 14.69
CA SER A 130 -19.12 21.58 14.83
C SER A 130 -19.81 20.27 14.44
N SER A 131 -19.05 19.28 13.95
CA SER A 131 -19.61 17.98 13.54
C SER A 131 -20.19 17.21 14.74
N PRO A 132 -21.35 16.53 14.58
CA PRO A 132 -21.94 15.73 15.65
C PRO A 132 -20.95 14.69 16.21
N TYR A 133 -20.83 14.64 17.54
CA TYR A 133 -19.96 13.71 18.28
C TYR A 133 -18.47 13.78 17.92
N PHE A 134 -17.98 14.92 17.41
CA PHE A 134 -16.56 15.07 17.06
C PHE A 134 -15.64 14.89 18.28
N ASP A 135 -15.89 15.59 19.39
CA ASP A 135 -15.04 15.53 20.58
C ASP A 135 -14.90 14.10 21.14
N VAL A 136 -16.03 13.40 21.23
CA VAL A 136 -16.06 12.00 21.68
C VAL A 136 -15.30 11.09 20.72
N SER A 137 -15.50 11.28 19.41
CA SER A 137 -14.82 10.50 18.38
C SER A 137 -13.31 10.74 18.40
N PHE A 138 -12.87 11.99 18.57
CA PHE A 138 -11.47 12.36 18.69
C PHE A 138 -10.83 11.72 19.94
N GLN A 139 -11.49 11.78 21.09
CA GLN A 139 -11.02 11.14 22.32
C GLN A 139 -10.90 9.62 22.17
N PHE A 140 -11.85 8.98 21.49
CA PHE A 140 -11.79 7.55 21.18
C PHE A 140 -10.61 7.20 20.26
N TYR A 141 -10.35 7.99 19.22
CA TYR A 141 -9.18 7.81 18.36
C TYR A 141 -7.87 8.02 19.12
N ALA A 142 -7.78 9.06 19.95
CA ALA A 142 -6.61 9.33 20.78
C ALA A 142 -6.38 8.17 21.77
N GLY A 143 -7.41 7.76 22.50
CA GLY A 143 -7.37 6.63 23.43
C GLY A 143 -6.99 5.32 22.75
N ALA A 144 -7.59 5.01 21.60
CA ALA A 144 -7.25 3.82 20.81
C ALA A 144 -5.78 3.83 20.36
N THR A 145 -5.26 4.98 19.93
CA THR A 145 -3.85 5.15 19.57
C THR A 145 -2.93 4.86 20.77
N LEU A 146 -3.31 5.28 21.97
CA LEU A 146 -2.57 4.98 23.20
C LEU A 146 -2.68 3.51 23.62
N VAL A 147 -3.84 2.89 23.48
CA VAL A 147 -4.02 1.45 23.73
C VAL A 147 -3.17 0.62 22.78
N GLU A 148 -3.14 1.01 21.50
CA GLU A 148 -2.23 0.41 20.53
C GLU A 148 -0.78 0.63 20.97
N LEU A 149 -0.43 1.83 21.50
CA LEU A 149 0.77 2.17 22.31
C LEU A 149 1.30 0.97 23.07
N LEU A 150 0.45 0.55 24.00
CA LEU A 150 0.75 -0.43 25.02
C LEU A 150 0.88 -1.84 24.45
N ALA A 151 0.35 -2.12 23.25
CA ALA A 151 0.50 -3.41 22.58
C ALA A 151 1.93 -3.65 22.05
N GLU A 152 2.75 -2.59 21.97
CA GLU A 152 4.08 -2.67 21.35
C GLU A 152 5.05 -3.65 22.02
N PRO A 153 5.22 -3.65 23.35
CA PRO A 153 6.17 -4.57 23.97
C PRO A 153 5.83 -6.04 23.71
N ALA A 154 4.55 -6.38 23.71
CA ALA A 154 4.09 -7.73 23.38
C ALA A 154 4.32 -8.07 21.90
N PHE A 155 4.08 -7.11 20.99
CA PHE A 155 4.35 -7.28 19.57
C PHE A 155 5.82 -7.63 19.30
N VAL A 156 6.76 -6.90 19.90
CA VAL A 156 8.19 -7.15 19.63
C VAL A 156 8.64 -8.53 20.14
N VAL A 157 8.11 -9.00 21.27
CA VAL A 157 8.39 -10.36 21.78
C VAL A 157 7.88 -11.43 20.81
N ILE A 158 6.63 -11.30 20.35
CA ILE A 158 6.01 -12.22 19.36
C ILE A 158 6.84 -12.24 18.06
N GLN A 159 7.32 -11.07 17.62
CA GLN A 159 8.13 -10.94 16.42
C GLN A 159 9.53 -11.57 16.58
N GLN A 160 10.21 -11.34 17.71
CA GLN A 160 11.54 -11.91 17.99
C GLN A 160 11.48 -13.44 18.07
N LYS A 161 10.40 -13.98 18.64
CA LYS A 161 10.17 -15.42 18.79
C LYS A 161 9.54 -16.06 17.54
N ALA A 162 9.40 -15.31 16.45
CA ALA A 162 8.85 -15.77 15.17
C ALA A 162 7.47 -16.46 15.27
N LEU A 163 6.61 -15.98 16.18
CA LEU A 163 5.25 -16.51 16.40
C LEU A 163 4.28 -15.95 15.34
N TYR A 164 4.57 -16.21 14.06
CA TYR A 164 3.82 -15.67 12.91
C TYR A 164 2.33 -16.04 12.93
N LYS A 165 1.98 -17.21 13.47
CA LYS A 165 0.58 -17.67 13.59
C LYS A 165 -0.22 -16.81 14.56
N GLU A 166 0.33 -16.52 15.75
CA GLU A 166 -0.33 -15.67 16.74
C GLU A 166 -0.43 -14.24 16.23
N ARG A 167 0.60 -13.76 15.51
CA ARG A 167 0.57 -12.45 14.85
C ARG A 167 -0.56 -12.35 13.82
N ALA A 168 -0.62 -13.29 12.87
CA ALA A 168 -1.65 -13.29 11.84
C ALA A 168 -3.07 -13.39 12.43
N ARG A 169 -3.24 -14.20 13.48
CA ARG A 169 -4.51 -14.31 14.22
C ARG A 169 -4.91 -12.98 14.85
N ALA A 170 -4.00 -12.33 15.57
CA ALA A 170 -4.27 -11.06 16.23
C ALA A 170 -4.65 -9.95 15.24
N GLU A 171 -3.86 -9.76 14.18
CA GLU A 171 -4.11 -8.72 13.17
C GLU A 171 -5.44 -8.94 12.43
N THR A 172 -5.75 -10.19 12.05
CA THR A 172 -7.00 -10.52 11.35
C THR A 172 -8.21 -10.34 12.27
N SER A 173 -8.13 -10.84 13.51
CA SER A 173 -9.23 -10.68 14.48
C SER A 173 -9.47 -9.23 14.85
N ALA A 174 -8.42 -8.41 15.02
CA ALA A 174 -8.56 -6.98 15.27
C ALA A 174 -9.22 -6.25 14.10
N ALA A 175 -8.82 -6.55 12.86
CA ALA A 175 -9.43 -5.97 11.66
C ALA A 175 -10.93 -6.34 11.52
N MET A 176 -11.28 -7.60 11.82
CA MET A 176 -12.69 -8.03 11.85
C MET A 176 -13.48 -7.31 12.95
N ALA A 177 -12.92 -7.21 14.16
CA ALA A 177 -13.54 -6.51 15.28
C ALA A 177 -13.80 -5.04 14.95
N ARG A 178 -12.86 -4.36 14.28
CA ARG A 178 -13.02 -2.99 13.77
C ARG A 178 -14.24 -2.85 12.85
N CYS A 179 -14.32 -3.72 11.85
CA CYS A 179 -15.39 -3.67 10.86
C CYS A 179 -16.76 -3.97 11.49
N ILE A 180 -16.84 -5.04 12.29
CA ILE A 180 -18.09 -5.48 12.92
C ILE A 180 -18.61 -4.41 13.88
N SER A 181 -17.76 -3.89 14.77
CA SER A 181 -18.16 -2.85 15.73
C SER A 181 -18.58 -1.56 15.04
N ALA A 182 -17.86 -1.11 14.00
CA ALA A 182 -18.27 0.04 13.20
C ALA A 182 -19.65 -0.18 12.56
N CYS A 183 -19.90 -1.34 11.96
CA CYS A 183 -21.20 -1.66 11.36
C CYS A 183 -22.33 -1.71 12.41
N ILE A 184 -22.09 -2.32 13.58
CA ILE A 184 -23.07 -2.40 14.67
C ILE A 184 -23.44 -1.00 15.16
N VAL A 185 -22.45 -0.15 15.43
CA VAL A 185 -22.70 1.22 15.91
C VAL A 185 -23.41 2.06 14.85
N ALA A 186 -23.07 1.90 13.57
CA ALA A 186 -23.77 2.57 12.47
C ALA A 186 -25.26 2.18 12.41
N VAL A 187 -25.58 0.88 12.58
CA VAL A 187 -26.97 0.40 12.57
C VAL A 187 -27.74 0.85 13.81
N LEU A 188 -27.15 0.72 15.00
CA LEU A 188 -27.78 1.17 16.24
C LEU A 188 -28.00 2.68 16.21
N GLY A 189 -27.01 3.45 15.76
CA GLY A 189 -27.12 4.88 15.57
C GLY A 189 -28.28 5.26 14.65
N HIS A 190 -28.41 4.57 13.53
CA HIS A 190 -29.52 4.80 12.60
C HIS A 190 -30.89 4.45 13.20
N ARG A 191 -30.98 3.35 13.98
CA ARG A 191 -32.24 2.93 14.61
C ARG A 191 -32.72 3.89 15.70
N GLU A 192 -31.80 4.47 16.44
CA GLU A 192 -32.08 5.45 17.51
C GLU A 192 -32.27 6.89 16.96
N GLY A 193 -32.20 7.08 15.64
CA GLY A 193 -32.35 8.40 15.02
C GLY A 193 -31.19 9.37 15.30
N LEU A 194 -30.02 8.86 15.70
CA LEU A 194 -28.83 9.66 15.92
C LEU A 194 -28.37 10.30 14.59
N ALA A 195 -27.95 11.56 14.66
CA ALA A 195 -27.39 12.25 13.51
C ALA A 195 -26.17 11.46 12.95
N PRO A 196 -26.01 11.39 11.62
CA PRO A 196 -24.82 10.79 11.01
C PRO A 196 -23.56 11.40 11.64
N SER A 197 -22.68 10.53 12.15
CA SER A 197 -21.50 10.95 12.92
C SER A 197 -20.29 10.05 12.62
N ILE A 198 -19.11 10.50 13.06
CA ILE A 198 -17.84 9.76 12.90
C ILE A 198 -17.69 8.64 13.95
N LEU A 199 -18.59 8.61 14.94
CA LEU A 199 -18.57 7.68 16.07
C LEU A 199 -18.40 6.19 15.67
N PRO A 200 -19.05 5.66 14.61
CA PRO A 200 -18.86 4.27 14.20
C PRO A 200 -17.40 3.92 13.90
N PHE A 201 -16.66 4.80 13.24
CA PHE A 201 -15.24 4.57 12.94
C PHE A 201 -14.36 4.65 14.19
N ALA A 202 -14.66 5.60 15.08
CA ALA A 202 -13.93 5.77 16.32
C ALA A 202 -14.10 4.56 17.25
N VAL A 203 -15.33 4.06 17.42
CA VAL A 203 -15.60 2.82 18.16
C VAL A 203 -14.95 1.62 17.47
N GLY A 204 -14.99 1.57 16.14
CA GLY A 204 -14.23 0.61 15.34
C GLY A 204 -12.75 0.57 15.73
N GLN A 205 -12.11 1.73 15.78
CA GLN A 205 -10.69 1.83 16.08
C GLN A 205 -10.37 1.49 17.54
N VAL A 206 -11.28 1.79 18.47
CA VAL A 206 -11.17 1.33 19.87
C VAL A 206 -11.22 -0.20 19.92
N ALA A 207 -12.21 -0.83 19.27
CA ALA A 207 -12.34 -2.28 19.22
C ALA A 207 -11.11 -2.95 18.58
N TYR A 208 -10.55 -2.34 17.53
CA TYR A 208 -9.28 -2.76 16.94
C TYR A 208 -8.15 -2.78 17.98
N ALA A 209 -7.90 -1.64 18.63
CA ALA A 209 -6.78 -1.48 19.55
C ALA A 209 -6.88 -2.44 20.76
N PHE A 210 -8.07 -2.59 21.36
CA PHE A 210 -8.28 -3.50 22.49
C PHE A 210 -8.15 -4.97 22.10
N THR A 211 -8.68 -5.36 20.94
CA THR A 211 -8.56 -6.75 20.44
C THR A 211 -7.09 -7.08 20.16
N LEU A 212 -6.36 -6.15 19.55
CA LEU A 212 -4.94 -6.29 19.27
C LEU A 212 -4.13 -6.41 20.56
N LEU A 213 -4.39 -5.54 21.54
CA LEU A 213 -3.76 -5.58 22.87
C LEU A 213 -4.00 -6.94 23.54
N ALA A 214 -5.25 -7.39 23.63
CA ALA A 214 -5.60 -8.64 24.30
C ALA A 214 -4.92 -9.85 23.63
N LEU A 215 -4.98 -9.94 22.30
CA LEU A 215 -4.43 -11.08 21.56
C LEU A 215 -2.90 -11.11 21.52
N TYR A 216 -2.22 -9.97 21.68
CA TYR A 216 -0.77 -9.96 21.87
C TYR A 216 -0.35 -10.21 23.32
N PHE A 217 -1.08 -9.70 24.30
CA PHE A 217 -0.73 -9.90 25.71
C PHE A 217 -0.95 -11.35 26.17
N LEU A 218 -2.02 -12.01 25.73
CA LEU A 218 -2.35 -13.37 26.19
C LEU A 218 -1.22 -14.40 25.91
N PRO A 219 -0.67 -14.52 24.68
CA PRO A 219 0.48 -15.41 24.42
C PRO A 219 1.75 -14.95 25.15
N THR A 220 1.97 -13.64 25.23
CA THR A 220 3.19 -13.07 25.83
C THR A 220 3.25 -13.31 27.34
N ILE A 221 2.11 -13.27 28.05
CA ILE A 221 2.03 -13.61 29.47
C ILE A 221 2.35 -15.09 29.70
N LYS A 222 1.83 -16.00 28.86
CA LYS A 222 2.17 -17.42 28.95
C LYS A 222 3.67 -17.65 28.76
N LEU A 223 4.27 -16.97 27.78
CA LEU A 223 5.70 -17.08 27.50
C LEU A 223 6.57 -16.46 28.62
N SER A 224 6.12 -15.36 29.23
CA SER A 224 6.76 -14.71 30.38
C SER A 224 6.87 -15.65 31.58
N MET A 225 5.85 -16.48 31.83
CA MET A 225 5.87 -17.48 32.90
C MET A 225 6.81 -18.66 32.59
N THR A 226 6.96 -19.02 31.31
CA THR A 226 7.84 -20.13 30.90
C THR A 226 9.32 -19.73 30.85
N GLU A 227 9.62 -18.50 30.44
CA GLU A 227 10.98 -18.01 30.22
C GLU A 227 11.47 -16.98 31.27
N ASN A 228 10.70 -16.74 32.34
CA ASN A 228 11.06 -15.86 33.47
C ASN A 228 11.44 -14.41 33.10
N PHE A 229 10.84 -13.83 32.07
CA PHE A 229 10.98 -12.40 31.74
C PHE A 229 9.79 -11.57 32.24
N SER A 230 9.95 -10.25 32.43
CA SER A 230 8.85 -9.36 32.81
C SER A 230 8.42 -8.47 31.65
N LEU A 231 7.11 -8.31 31.44
CA LEU A 231 6.58 -7.34 30.46
C LEU A 231 6.74 -5.88 30.93
N ALA A 232 6.98 -5.66 32.23
CA ALA A 232 7.26 -4.35 32.79
C ALA A 232 8.75 -4.00 32.63
N PRO A 233 9.11 -2.69 32.51
CA PRO A 233 10.50 -2.29 32.47
C PRO A 233 11.22 -2.71 33.75
N LYS A 234 12.23 -3.57 33.66
CA LYS A 234 13.08 -3.96 34.79
C LYS A 234 14.54 -3.57 34.55
N PRO A 235 15.22 -2.99 35.55
CA PRO A 235 16.64 -2.69 35.43
C PRO A 235 17.43 -3.99 35.27
N ILE A 236 18.33 -4.04 34.28
CA ILE A 236 19.16 -5.22 34.03
C ILE A 236 20.44 -5.06 34.84
N LEU A 237 20.65 -5.93 35.83
CA LEU A 237 21.90 -6.00 36.58
C LEU A 237 22.92 -6.76 35.73
N SER A 238 23.91 -6.04 35.21
CA SER A 238 24.91 -6.55 34.27
C SER A 238 25.75 -7.68 34.86
N PRO A 239 25.96 -8.80 34.13
CA PRO A 239 27.18 -9.58 34.24
C PRO A 239 28.11 -9.24 33.06
N SER A 240 29.34 -8.83 33.40
CA SER A 240 30.54 -8.80 32.54
C SER A 240 30.64 -7.80 31.37
N SER A 241 31.56 -6.84 31.57
CA SER A 241 32.60 -6.35 30.64
C SER A 241 32.20 -5.95 29.21
N GLY A 242 31.95 -4.64 29.01
CA GLY A 242 32.19 -3.97 27.72
C GLY A 242 31.05 -3.12 27.16
N HIS A 243 29.80 -3.40 27.52
CA HIS A 243 28.65 -2.70 26.91
C HIS A 243 28.11 -1.58 27.82
N ILE A 244 28.20 -0.33 27.34
CA ILE A 244 27.71 0.85 28.06
C ILE A 244 26.18 0.93 27.87
N TYR A 245 25.45 0.78 28.97
CA TYR A 245 23.99 0.97 29.02
C TYR A 245 23.65 2.36 29.56
N TYR A 246 22.83 3.13 28.85
CA TYR A 246 22.21 4.32 29.43
C TYR A 246 21.16 3.91 30.48
N LEU A 247 21.25 4.50 31.67
CA LEU A 247 20.36 4.25 32.80
C LEU A 247 20.26 2.78 33.27
N LYS A 248 21.24 1.91 32.95
CA LYS A 248 21.16 0.45 33.20
C LYS A 248 19.92 -0.24 32.57
N ARG A 249 19.33 0.38 31.54
CA ARG A 249 18.10 -0.10 30.88
C ARG A 249 18.19 -0.09 29.36
N PHE A 250 18.96 0.82 28.76
CA PHE A 250 18.99 1.04 27.32
C PHE A 250 20.38 0.80 26.74
N HIS A 251 20.50 -0.12 25.80
CA HIS A 251 21.77 -0.46 25.15
C HIS A 251 22.18 0.64 24.15
N ARG A 252 23.39 1.21 24.29
CA ARG A 252 23.85 2.37 23.50
C ARG A 252 23.87 2.12 21.99
N GLU A 253 24.32 0.95 21.56
CA GLU A 253 24.47 0.64 20.12
C GLU A 253 23.11 0.49 19.44
N ILE A 254 22.14 -0.13 20.11
CA ILE A 254 20.78 -0.27 19.59
C ILE A 254 20.07 1.08 19.58
N LEU A 255 20.32 1.94 20.57
CA LEU A 255 19.76 3.30 20.57
C LEU A 255 20.33 4.17 19.44
N ALA A 256 21.65 4.10 19.19
CA ALA A 256 22.28 4.81 18.08
C ALA A 256 21.79 4.29 16.72
N LEU A 257 21.64 2.97 16.60
CA LEU A 257 21.05 2.34 15.42
C LEU A 257 19.59 2.75 15.23
N ALA A 258 18.79 2.71 16.29
CA ALA A 258 17.38 3.12 16.28
C ALA A 258 17.23 4.59 15.89
N ALA A 259 18.09 5.49 16.39
CA ALA A 259 18.11 6.90 16.00
C ALA A 259 18.44 7.10 14.51
N THR A 260 19.41 6.33 13.99
CA THR A 260 19.76 6.37 12.56
C THR A 260 18.60 5.85 11.70
N MET A 261 17.99 4.74 12.10
CA MET A 261 16.79 4.18 11.45
C MET A 261 15.59 5.11 11.57
N TYR A 262 15.46 5.85 12.67
CA TYR A 262 14.42 6.84 12.89
C TYR A 262 14.52 7.94 11.84
N MET A 263 15.70 8.56 11.69
CA MET A 263 15.93 9.56 10.64
C MET A 263 15.62 9.00 9.25
N GLN A 264 16.05 7.77 8.95
CA GLN A 264 15.73 7.12 7.68
C GLN A 264 14.22 6.92 7.48
N SER A 265 13.47 6.57 8.52
CA SER A 265 12.01 6.43 8.47
C SER A 265 11.30 7.76 8.23
N ILE A 266 11.82 8.89 8.73
CA ILE A 266 11.25 10.22 8.40
C ILE A 266 11.34 10.47 6.89
N PHE A 267 12.53 10.29 6.32
CA PHE A 267 12.73 10.45 4.87
C PHE A 267 11.85 9.47 4.08
N LYS A 268 11.75 8.22 4.55
CA LYS A 268 10.90 7.21 3.93
C LYS A 268 9.43 7.61 3.98
N LEU A 269 8.93 8.13 5.10
CA LEU A 269 7.55 8.59 5.21
C LEU A 269 7.27 9.72 4.22
N LEU A 270 8.15 10.72 4.14
CA LEU A 270 8.02 11.80 3.16
C LEU A 270 7.99 11.25 1.72
N LEU A 271 8.83 10.25 1.42
CA LEU A 271 8.89 9.60 0.11
C LEU A 271 7.65 8.75 -0.20
N THR A 272 7.03 8.12 0.80
CA THR A 272 5.94 7.15 0.60
C THR A 272 4.55 7.75 0.79
N GLN A 273 4.41 8.73 1.68
CA GLN A 273 3.15 9.36 2.07
C GLN A 273 3.13 10.85 1.73
N GLY A 274 4.17 11.37 1.07
CA GLY A 274 4.27 12.78 0.69
C GLY A 274 3.06 13.24 -0.12
N ASP A 275 2.54 12.41 -1.01
CA ASP A 275 1.37 12.75 -1.83
C ASP A 275 0.10 12.92 -0.96
N ALA A 276 -0.10 12.04 0.03
CA ALA A 276 -1.23 12.12 0.97
C ALA A 276 -1.09 13.33 1.91
N LEU A 277 0.12 13.64 2.37
CA LEU A 277 0.39 14.81 3.20
C LEU A 277 0.11 16.11 2.42
N ILE A 278 0.66 16.23 1.20
CA ILE A 278 0.44 17.38 0.31
C ILE A 278 -1.06 17.55 0.01
N MET A 279 -1.77 16.46 -0.28
CA MET A 279 -3.22 16.47 -0.45
C MET A 279 -3.92 17.05 0.78
N SER A 280 -3.55 16.60 1.98
CA SER A 280 -4.18 17.08 3.22
C SER A 280 -4.00 18.59 3.44
N PHE A 281 -2.86 19.16 3.00
CA PHE A 281 -2.57 20.59 3.14
C PHE A 281 -3.26 21.48 2.09
N PHE A 282 -3.46 20.99 0.86
CA PHE A 282 -3.93 21.82 -0.26
C PHE A 282 -5.39 21.62 -0.66
N SER A 283 -6.06 20.54 -0.21
CA SER A 283 -7.42 20.20 -0.62
C SER A 283 -8.46 20.38 0.50
N THR A 284 -9.70 20.68 0.12
CA THR A 284 -10.82 20.84 1.06
C THR A 284 -11.24 19.48 1.65
N LEU A 285 -11.89 19.47 2.82
CA LEU A 285 -12.42 18.24 3.45
C LEU A 285 -13.38 17.47 2.54
N ALA A 286 -14.24 18.20 1.81
CA ALA A 286 -15.17 17.61 0.85
C ALA A 286 -14.42 16.94 -0.32
N ASP A 287 -13.37 17.58 -0.84
CA ASP A 287 -12.55 17.00 -1.91
C ASP A 287 -11.75 15.79 -1.44
N GLN A 288 -11.25 15.80 -0.20
CA GLN A 288 -10.56 14.67 0.41
C GLN A 288 -11.50 13.47 0.58
N GLY A 289 -12.72 13.70 1.09
CA GLY A 289 -13.75 12.66 1.23
C GLY A 289 -14.17 12.09 -0.13
N ALA A 290 -14.39 12.95 -1.13
CA ALA A 290 -14.72 12.53 -2.49
C ALA A 290 -13.58 11.73 -3.14
N PHE A 291 -12.33 12.19 -2.99
CA PHE A 291 -11.15 11.47 -3.49
C PHE A 291 -10.95 10.13 -2.78
N ALA A 292 -11.13 10.08 -1.46
CA ALA A 292 -11.06 8.84 -0.68
C ALA A 292 -12.13 7.83 -1.14
N LEU A 293 -13.35 8.30 -1.42
CA LEU A 293 -14.40 7.48 -2.02
C LEU A 293 -13.97 6.94 -3.39
N ALA A 294 -13.53 7.81 -4.30
CA ALA A 294 -13.12 7.43 -5.65
C ALA A 294 -11.92 6.46 -5.63
N SER A 295 -10.95 6.68 -4.74
CA SER A 295 -9.81 5.79 -4.49
C SER A 295 -10.24 4.43 -3.93
N ASN A 296 -11.28 4.38 -3.09
CA ASN A 296 -11.80 3.13 -2.57
C ASN A 296 -12.50 2.27 -3.62
N TYR A 297 -13.28 2.87 -4.53
CA TYR A 297 -13.90 2.13 -5.64
C TYR A 297 -12.91 1.84 -6.77
N GLY A 298 -12.24 2.87 -7.28
CA GLY A 298 -11.34 2.74 -8.42
C GLY A 298 -10.05 1.99 -8.07
N GLY A 299 -9.60 2.06 -6.81
CA GLY A 299 -8.49 1.26 -6.31
C GLY A 299 -8.83 -0.22 -6.09
N LEU A 300 -10.11 -0.62 -6.14
CA LEU A 300 -10.51 -2.03 -5.98
C LEU A 300 -9.89 -2.90 -7.07
N LEU A 301 -9.89 -2.45 -8.34
CA LEU A 301 -9.27 -3.18 -9.44
C LEU A 301 -7.75 -3.34 -9.21
N ALA A 302 -7.10 -2.28 -8.76
CA ALA A 302 -5.68 -2.33 -8.40
C ALA A 302 -5.42 -3.33 -7.27
N ARG A 303 -6.30 -3.37 -6.26
CA ARG A 303 -6.15 -4.24 -5.09
C ARG A 303 -6.46 -5.71 -5.37
N LEU A 304 -7.43 -6.02 -6.22
CA LEU A 304 -7.90 -7.39 -6.48
C LEU A 304 -7.19 -8.04 -7.66
N VAL A 305 -6.76 -7.25 -8.65
CA VAL A 305 -6.19 -7.76 -9.90
C VAL A 305 -4.71 -7.37 -10.03
N PHE A 306 -4.39 -6.07 -9.96
CA PHE A 306 -3.02 -5.63 -10.27
C PHE A 306 -2.01 -6.03 -9.21
N GLN A 307 -2.30 -5.84 -7.92
CA GLN A 307 -1.36 -6.15 -6.85
C GLN A 307 -0.94 -7.63 -6.78
N PRO A 308 -1.85 -8.62 -6.88
CA PRO A 308 -1.43 -10.02 -6.91
C PRO A 308 -0.58 -10.37 -8.13
N VAL A 309 -0.90 -9.79 -9.30
CA VAL A 309 -0.09 -9.96 -10.52
C VAL A 309 1.28 -9.31 -10.35
N GLU A 310 1.36 -8.11 -9.77
CA GLU A 310 2.60 -7.40 -9.45
C GLU A 310 3.50 -8.21 -8.52
N GLU A 311 2.94 -8.80 -7.46
CA GLU A 311 3.67 -9.65 -6.52
C GLU A 311 4.20 -10.93 -7.18
N SER A 312 3.37 -11.59 -8.00
CA SER A 312 3.80 -12.75 -8.79
C SER A 312 4.89 -12.39 -9.82
N SER A 313 4.77 -11.21 -10.42
CA SER A 313 5.73 -10.69 -11.38
C SER A 313 7.09 -10.44 -10.74
N ARG A 314 7.14 -9.87 -9.53
CA ARG A 314 8.40 -9.68 -8.78
C ARG A 314 9.17 -10.98 -8.60
N ASN A 315 8.48 -12.06 -8.24
CA ASN A 315 9.09 -13.38 -8.09
C ASN A 315 9.59 -13.94 -9.43
N THR A 316 8.82 -13.75 -10.49
CA THR A 316 9.17 -14.21 -11.84
C THR A 316 10.39 -13.45 -12.38
N PHE A 317 10.42 -12.12 -12.26
CA PHE A 317 11.56 -11.29 -12.61
C PHE A 317 12.79 -11.60 -11.76
N GLY A 318 12.62 -11.75 -10.44
CA GLY A 318 13.74 -12.11 -9.55
C GLY A 318 14.37 -13.46 -9.91
N ARG A 319 13.57 -14.43 -10.40
CA ARG A 319 14.08 -15.72 -10.86
C ARG A 319 14.74 -15.68 -12.24
N LEU A 320 14.14 -14.99 -13.20
CA LEU A 320 14.60 -14.98 -14.60
C LEU A 320 15.70 -13.95 -14.88
N LEU A 321 15.77 -12.89 -14.08
CA LEU A 321 16.62 -11.73 -14.35
C LEU A 321 17.69 -11.50 -13.27
N SER A 322 17.71 -12.31 -12.20
CA SER A 322 18.75 -12.22 -11.17
C SER A 322 20.15 -12.44 -11.78
N PRO A 323 21.15 -11.65 -11.35
CA PRO A 323 22.53 -11.95 -11.68
C PRO A 323 22.88 -13.31 -11.06
N SER A 324 23.17 -14.32 -11.90
CA SER A 324 23.80 -15.54 -11.39
C SER A 324 25.11 -15.12 -10.71
N PRO A 325 25.42 -15.62 -9.49
CA PRO A 325 26.69 -15.29 -8.85
C PRO A 325 27.80 -15.68 -9.80
N SER A 326 28.53 -14.68 -10.31
CA SER A 326 29.74 -14.89 -11.08
C SER A 326 30.65 -15.77 -10.24
N ILE A 327 30.87 -17.00 -10.69
CA ILE A 327 31.95 -17.85 -10.22
C ILE A 327 33.25 -17.13 -10.60
N SER A 328 33.68 -16.22 -9.71
CA SER A 328 35.03 -15.69 -9.57
C SER A 328 35.40 -16.10 -8.15
N ALA A 329 36.37 -16.96 -7.85
CA ALA A 329 37.40 -17.66 -8.59
C ALA A 329 37.66 -18.95 -7.78
N LYS A 330 37.96 -20.11 -8.38
CA LYS A 330 39.33 -20.53 -8.71
C LYS A 330 39.24 -21.81 -9.56
N GLY A 331 39.94 -21.78 -10.70
CA GLY A 331 40.52 -22.94 -11.39
C GLY A 331 39.54 -23.93 -12.03
N VAL A 332 39.46 -23.91 -13.37
CA VAL A 332 39.66 -25.02 -14.33
C VAL A 332 39.07 -24.62 -15.71
N GLN A 333 39.79 -24.97 -16.79
CA GLN A 333 39.62 -24.59 -18.21
C GLN A 333 38.38 -25.24 -18.92
N PRO A 334 38.21 -25.17 -20.27
CA PRO A 334 37.77 -24.03 -21.08
C PRO A 334 36.50 -24.32 -21.96
N SER A 335 36.01 -23.24 -22.59
CA SER A 335 35.17 -23.12 -23.80
C SER A 335 33.70 -23.58 -23.86
N ASP A 336 33.30 -24.81 -23.46
CA ASP A 336 31.93 -25.28 -23.80
C ASP A 336 30.84 -24.90 -22.79
N SER A 337 31.20 -24.75 -21.52
CA SER A 337 30.27 -24.39 -20.44
C SER A 337 29.95 -22.90 -20.42
N ARG A 338 30.87 -22.03 -20.85
CA ARG A 338 30.63 -20.58 -20.93
C ARG A 338 29.59 -20.23 -21.99
N ASN A 339 29.67 -20.81 -23.18
CA ASN A 339 28.66 -20.60 -24.24
C ASN A 339 27.26 -21.10 -23.85
N LYS A 340 27.15 -22.24 -23.15
CA LYS A 340 25.85 -22.73 -22.64
C LYS A 340 25.27 -21.81 -21.56
N ILE A 341 26.09 -21.30 -20.65
CA ILE A 341 25.65 -20.37 -19.59
C ILE A 341 25.17 -19.04 -20.20
N THR A 342 25.93 -18.46 -21.13
CA THR A 342 25.55 -17.20 -21.80
C THR A 342 24.30 -17.37 -22.67
N THR A 343 24.16 -18.52 -23.35
CA THR A 343 22.97 -18.83 -24.16
C THR A 343 21.71 -18.98 -23.30
N ASN A 344 21.79 -19.70 -22.18
CA ASN A 344 20.67 -19.85 -21.24
C ASN A 344 20.29 -18.52 -20.55
N GLN A 345 21.28 -17.70 -20.21
CA GLN A 345 21.04 -16.38 -19.61
C GLN A 345 20.38 -15.40 -20.59
N ASN A 346 20.73 -15.48 -21.88
CA ASN A 346 20.08 -14.71 -22.94
C ASN A 346 18.64 -15.19 -23.18
N SER A 347 18.37 -16.50 -23.12
CA SER A 347 17.00 -17.01 -23.23
C SER A 347 16.12 -16.62 -22.04
N ASP A 348 16.66 -16.66 -20.81
CA ASP A 348 15.91 -16.28 -19.60
C ASP A 348 15.61 -14.78 -19.56
N THR A 349 16.57 -13.95 -20.00
CA THR A 349 16.37 -12.50 -20.16
C THR A 349 15.27 -12.19 -21.17
N ARG A 350 15.28 -12.88 -22.31
CA ARG A 350 14.28 -12.71 -23.37
C ARG A 350 12.89 -13.17 -22.90
N LEU A 351 12.83 -14.25 -22.14
CA LEU A 351 11.59 -14.75 -21.52
C LEU A 351 11.02 -13.74 -20.51
N GLY A 352 11.88 -13.19 -19.63
CA GLY A 352 11.47 -12.19 -18.64
C GLY A 352 10.97 -10.89 -19.26
N LEU A 353 11.67 -10.39 -20.30
CA LEU A 353 11.23 -9.23 -21.07
C LEU A 353 9.93 -9.50 -21.84
N SER A 354 9.81 -10.69 -22.46
CA SER A 354 8.56 -11.09 -23.13
C SER A 354 7.40 -11.11 -22.14
N TYR A 355 7.59 -11.65 -20.92
CA TYR A 355 6.56 -11.64 -19.89
C TYR A 355 6.17 -10.22 -19.46
N LEU A 356 7.15 -9.32 -19.28
CA LEU A 356 6.89 -7.91 -18.97
C LEU A 356 6.06 -7.24 -20.07
N PHE A 357 6.48 -7.33 -21.32
CA PHE A 357 5.79 -6.69 -22.44
C PHE A 357 4.41 -7.29 -22.69
N THR A 358 4.25 -8.61 -22.61
CA THR A 358 2.94 -9.26 -22.71
C THR A 358 2.01 -8.82 -21.59
N THR A 359 2.50 -8.69 -20.35
CA THR A 359 1.67 -8.22 -19.22
C THR A 359 1.24 -6.76 -19.42
N ILE A 360 2.16 -5.88 -19.85
CA ILE A 360 1.83 -4.48 -20.17
C ILE A 360 0.82 -4.43 -21.33
N HIS A 361 1.00 -5.25 -22.37
CA HIS A 361 0.10 -5.31 -23.51
C HIS A 361 -1.32 -5.72 -23.07
N VAL A 362 -1.44 -6.76 -22.24
CA VAL A 362 -2.72 -7.20 -21.66
C VAL A 362 -3.35 -6.08 -20.83
N TYR A 363 -2.58 -5.37 -20.00
CA TYR A 363 -3.10 -4.24 -19.22
C TYR A 363 -3.58 -3.10 -20.12
N LEU A 364 -2.85 -2.77 -21.18
CA LEU A 364 -3.26 -1.76 -22.15
C LEU A 364 -4.52 -2.19 -22.91
N LEU A 365 -4.63 -3.46 -23.28
CA LEU A 365 -5.86 -4.02 -23.85
C LEU A 365 -7.04 -3.83 -22.89
N PHE A 366 -6.94 -4.29 -21.63
CA PHE A 366 -7.99 -4.09 -20.62
C PHE A 366 -8.28 -2.61 -20.33
N SER A 367 -7.33 -1.71 -20.55
CA SER A 367 -7.53 -0.27 -20.39
C SER A 367 -8.41 0.35 -21.48
N LEU A 368 -8.47 -0.21 -22.69
CA LEU A 368 -9.24 0.35 -23.80
C LEU A 368 -10.75 0.46 -23.48
N PRO A 369 -11.45 -0.62 -23.08
CA PRO A 369 -12.84 -0.50 -22.66
C PRO A 369 -12.98 0.32 -21.36
N LEU A 370 -11.99 0.27 -20.47
CA LEU A 370 -12.04 1.04 -19.23
C LEU A 370 -12.00 2.55 -19.46
N ILE A 371 -11.25 3.03 -20.45
CA ILE A 371 -11.13 4.46 -20.76
C ILE A 371 -12.29 4.92 -21.65
N SER A 372 -12.75 4.09 -22.58
CA SER A 372 -13.80 4.47 -23.53
C SER A 372 -15.21 4.27 -22.98
N LEU A 373 -15.47 3.14 -22.31
CA LEU A 373 -16.79 2.77 -21.86
C LEU A 373 -17.04 3.25 -20.42
N ALA A 374 -16.13 2.95 -19.49
CA ALA A 374 -16.41 3.15 -18.07
C ALA A 374 -16.81 4.59 -17.70
N PRO A 375 -16.18 5.68 -18.18
CA PRO A 375 -16.56 7.04 -17.83
C PRO A 375 -17.99 7.41 -18.20
N ASN A 376 -18.57 6.80 -19.24
CA ASN A 376 -19.96 7.10 -19.62
C ASN A 376 -20.98 6.09 -19.05
N ILE A 377 -20.54 4.90 -18.59
CA ILE A 377 -21.40 3.95 -17.84
C ILE A 377 -21.54 4.39 -16.39
N LEU A 378 -20.46 4.90 -15.79
CA LEU A 378 -20.37 5.15 -14.36
C LEU A 378 -21.46 6.10 -13.83
N PRO A 379 -21.77 7.23 -14.50
CA PRO A 379 -22.86 8.11 -14.08
C PRO A 379 -24.23 7.40 -14.01
N ALA A 380 -24.49 6.45 -14.90
CA ALA A 380 -25.72 5.65 -14.89
C ALA A 380 -25.71 4.57 -13.78
N LEU A 381 -24.54 4.12 -13.34
CA LEU A 381 -24.38 3.11 -12.29
C LEU A 381 -24.37 3.72 -10.87
N ILE A 382 -23.99 4.99 -10.74
CA ILE A 382 -23.91 5.72 -9.47
C ILE A 382 -25.20 5.64 -8.63
N PRO A 383 -26.42 5.80 -9.19
CA PRO A 383 -27.65 5.71 -8.41
C PRO A 383 -27.87 4.35 -7.72
N TYR A 384 -27.34 3.28 -8.30
CA TYR A 384 -27.47 1.92 -7.78
C TYR A 384 -26.37 1.57 -6.76
N VAL A 385 -25.18 2.14 -6.92
CA VAL A 385 -24.02 1.82 -6.09
C VAL A 385 -23.88 2.79 -4.91
N LEU A 386 -24.14 4.07 -5.11
CA LEU A 386 -23.96 5.13 -4.12
C LEU A 386 -25.30 5.57 -3.49
N SER A 387 -25.28 5.78 -2.18
CA SER A 387 -26.39 6.38 -1.46
C SER A 387 -26.72 7.80 -1.96
N PRO A 388 -27.97 8.27 -1.84
CA PRO A 388 -28.39 9.59 -2.34
C PRO A 388 -27.50 10.75 -1.90
N GLN A 389 -26.94 10.69 -0.69
CA GLN A 389 -26.05 11.70 -0.10
C GLN A 389 -24.73 11.90 -0.87
N TRP A 390 -24.34 10.92 -1.70
CA TRP A 390 -23.09 10.94 -2.48
C TRP A 390 -23.31 11.26 -3.95
N ARG A 391 -24.57 11.40 -4.40
CA ARG A 391 -24.94 11.62 -5.80
C ARG A 391 -24.83 13.09 -6.18
N THR A 392 -23.63 13.65 -6.10
CA THR A 392 -23.36 15.01 -6.59
C THR A 392 -22.74 14.96 -7.99
N PRO A 393 -22.94 16.01 -8.82
CA PRO A 393 -22.27 16.12 -10.12
C PRO A 393 -20.75 16.01 -10.00
N SER A 394 -20.16 16.59 -8.95
CA SER A 394 -18.72 16.55 -8.68
C SER A 394 -18.23 15.13 -8.41
N THR A 395 -18.95 14.33 -7.62
CA THR A 395 -18.59 12.92 -7.36
C THR A 395 -18.67 12.09 -8.65
N SER A 396 -19.67 12.33 -9.49
CA SER A 396 -19.81 11.63 -10.77
C SER A 396 -18.67 11.95 -11.73
N LEU A 397 -18.31 13.23 -11.83
CA LEU A 397 -17.18 13.67 -12.64
C LEU A 397 -15.85 13.10 -12.11
N LEU A 398 -15.67 13.10 -10.79
CA LEU A 398 -14.49 12.56 -10.14
C LEU A 398 -14.31 11.06 -10.40
N LEU A 399 -15.37 10.28 -10.22
CA LEU A 399 -15.34 8.83 -10.42
C LEU A 399 -15.03 8.49 -11.89
N SER A 400 -15.58 9.29 -12.82
CA SER A 400 -15.31 9.19 -14.25
C SER A 400 -13.86 9.57 -14.59
N ALA A 401 -13.32 10.62 -13.96
CA ALA A 401 -11.91 11.02 -14.09
C ALA A 401 -10.97 9.93 -13.56
N TYR A 402 -11.37 9.24 -12.48
CA TYR A 402 -10.58 8.16 -11.88
C TYR A 402 -10.42 6.96 -12.84
N CYS A 403 -11.36 6.71 -13.76
CA CYS A 403 -11.22 5.66 -14.78
C CYS A 403 -9.97 5.86 -15.67
N TYR A 404 -9.57 7.11 -15.92
CA TYR A 404 -8.34 7.41 -16.66
C TYR A 404 -7.06 7.20 -15.83
N TYR A 405 -7.17 7.21 -14.51
CA TYR A 405 -6.07 6.98 -13.59
C TYR A 405 -5.73 5.48 -13.42
N ILE A 406 -6.72 4.59 -13.50
CA ILE A 406 -6.55 3.14 -13.33
C ILE A 406 -5.51 2.51 -14.28
N PRO A 407 -5.50 2.82 -15.60
CA PRO A 407 -4.49 2.32 -16.52
C PRO A 407 -3.06 2.75 -16.16
N LEU A 408 -2.89 3.98 -15.69
CA LEU A 408 -1.59 4.48 -15.24
C LEU A 408 -1.10 3.70 -14.01
N MET A 409 -1.99 3.43 -13.05
CA MET A 409 -1.66 2.58 -11.89
C MET A 409 -1.24 1.17 -12.32
N ALA A 410 -1.92 0.56 -13.30
CA ALA A 410 -1.61 -0.78 -13.80
C ALA A 410 -0.20 -0.86 -14.40
N VAL A 411 0.12 0.09 -15.30
CA VAL A 411 1.42 0.15 -15.97
C VAL A 411 2.54 0.53 -14.97
N ASN A 412 2.28 1.46 -14.05
CA ASN A 412 3.26 1.80 -13.02
C ASN A 412 3.59 0.60 -12.12
N GLY A 413 2.58 -0.15 -11.65
CA GLY A 413 2.80 -1.30 -10.77
C GLY A 413 3.70 -2.36 -11.39
N ILE A 414 3.45 -2.78 -12.64
CA ILE A 414 4.26 -3.81 -13.29
C ILE A 414 5.69 -3.33 -13.62
N LEU A 415 5.85 -2.06 -14.00
CA LEU A 415 7.17 -1.47 -14.22
C LEU A 415 7.96 -1.35 -12.91
N ASP A 416 7.31 -0.97 -11.82
CA ASP A 416 7.96 -0.89 -10.51
C ASP A 416 8.31 -2.30 -9.98
N ALA A 417 7.49 -3.32 -10.25
CA ALA A 417 7.86 -4.73 -10.00
C ALA A 417 9.12 -5.15 -10.76
N PHE A 418 9.26 -4.74 -12.02
CA PHE A 418 10.47 -5.01 -12.79
C PHE A 418 11.69 -4.29 -12.20
N VAL A 419 11.60 -2.98 -11.97
CA VAL A 419 12.70 -2.19 -11.42
C VAL A 419 13.14 -2.75 -10.07
N THR A 420 12.20 -3.05 -9.17
CA THR A 420 12.52 -3.56 -7.83
C THR A 420 13.17 -4.95 -7.84
N SER A 421 12.84 -5.79 -8.82
CA SER A 421 13.44 -7.12 -8.95
C SER A 421 14.85 -7.11 -9.57
N VAL A 422 15.23 -6.07 -10.31
CA VAL A 422 16.44 -6.07 -11.15
C VAL A 422 17.46 -4.99 -10.75
N ALA A 423 17.01 -3.91 -10.13
CA ALA A 423 17.86 -2.79 -9.76
C ALA A 423 18.81 -3.12 -8.62
N SER A 424 20.03 -2.58 -8.70
CA SER A 424 21.01 -2.67 -7.62
C SER A 424 20.65 -1.72 -6.46
N PRO A 425 21.20 -1.93 -5.24
CA PRO A 425 20.91 -1.03 -4.10
C PRO A 425 21.22 0.45 -4.38
N ALA A 426 22.25 0.73 -5.18
CA ALA A 426 22.60 2.10 -5.58
C ALA A 426 21.57 2.70 -6.54
N GLN A 427 21.04 1.89 -7.46
CA GLN A 427 19.99 2.31 -8.38
C GLN A 427 18.64 2.52 -7.68
N LEU A 428 18.30 1.68 -6.69
CA LEU A 428 17.11 1.86 -5.85
C LEU A 428 17.18 3.13 -4.99
N ARG A 429 18.38 3.46 -4.46
CA ARG A 429 18.58 4.74 -3.77
C ARG A 429 18.39 5.93 -4.70
N ASN A 430 18.93 5.85 -5.92
CA ASN A 430 18.72 6.88 -6.93
C ASN A 430 17.24 7.00 -7.32
N GLN A 431 16.52 5.88 -7.46
CA GLN A 431 15.08 5.86 -7.68
C GLN A 431 14.34 6.60 -6.56
N SER A 432 14.67 6.33 -5.29
CA SER A 432 14.06 7.03 -4.15
C SER A 432 14.30 8.54 -4.22
N LEU A 433 15.48 9.00 -4.63
CA LEU A 433 15.75 10.43 -4.80
C LEU A 433 14.89 11.06 -5.92
N TRP A 434 14.72 10.36 -7.05
CA TRP A 434 13.82 10.80 -8.11
C TRP A 434 12.35 10.82 -7.68
N MET A 435 11.91 9.86 -6.86
CA MET A 435 10.56 9.87 -6.29
C MET A 435 10.31 11.13 -5.45
N LEU A 436 11.30 11.63 -4.70
CA LEU A 436 11.19 12.89 -3.96
C LEU A 436 10.94 14.09 -4.89
N VAL A 437 11.66 14.13 -6.02
CA VAL A 437 11.48 15.18 -7.03
C VAL A 437 10.06 15.10 -7.63
N PHE A 438 9.57 13.89 -7.91
CA PHE A 438 8.21 13.70 -8.43
C PHE A 438 7.13 14.12 -7.44
N THR A 439 7.29 13.84 -6.14
CA THR A 439 6.40 14.35 -5.08
C THR A 439 6.42 15.88 -5.01
N GLY A 440 7.60 16.51 -5.21
CA GLY A 440 7.69 17.97 -5.32
C GLY A 440 6.92 18.54 -6.51
N ILE A 441 7.07 17.93 -7.69
CA ILE A 441 6.33 18.32 -8.91
C ILE A 441 4.83 18.10 -8.71
N TYR A 442 4.44 16.96 -8.12
CA TYR A 442 3.05 16.67 -7.74
C TYR A 442 2.47 17.77 -6.86
N GLY A 443 3.21 18.25 -5.85
CA GLY A 443 2.77 19.35 -4.99
C GLY A 443 2.53 20.65 -5.73
N VAL A 444 3.43 21.02 -6.66
CA VAL A 444 3.26 22.21 -7.50
C VAL A 444 2.04 22.08 -8.41
N VAL A 445 1.87 20.92 -9.05
CA VAL A 445 0.73 20.63 -9.94
C VAL A 445 -0.59 20.59 -9.17
N ALA A 446 -0.61 19.98 -7.99
CA ALA A 446 -1.77 19.94 -7.11
C ALA A 446 -2.15 21.36 -6.65
N TRP A 447 -1.16 22.17 -6.25
CA TRP A 447 -1.39 23.58 -5.91
C TRP A 447 -1.98 24.36 -7.09
N ALA A 448 -1.44 24.20 -8.31
CA ALA A 448 -1.96 24.87 -9.50
C ALA A 448 -3.39 24.43 -9.84
N LEU A 449 -3.67 23.13 -9.86
CA LEU A 449 -4.99 22.59 -10.19
C LEU A 449 -6.07 22.95 -9.16
N LEU A 450 -5.70 22.99 -7.87
CA LEU A 450 -6.62 23.28 -6.77
C LEU A 450 -6.81 24.78 -6.54
N ARG A 451 -5.73 25.57 -6.49
CA ARG A 451 -5.78 27.01 -6.17
C ARG A 451 -5.91 27.91 -7.40
N ALA A 452 -5.20 27.62 -8.48
CA ALA A 452 -5.19 28.51 -9.66
C ALA A 452 -6.35 28.21 -10.63
N TRP A 453 -6.70 26.93 -10.81
CA TRP A 453 -7.76 26.51 -11.72
C TRP A 453 -9.06 26.05 -11.05
N GLY A 454 -9.11 25.94 -9.73
CA GLY A 454 -10.34 25.63 -8.99
C GLY A 454 -10.99 24.30 -9.36
N MET A 455 -10.21 23.31 -9.83
CA MET A 455 -10.74 22.03 -10.34
C MET A 455 -11.16 21.04 -9.24
N GLY A 456 -11.06 21.44 -7.96
CA GLY A 456 -11.45 20.64 -6.79
C GLY A 456 -10.86 19.22 -6.80
N SER A 457 -11.63 18.24 -6.33
CA SER A 457 -11.24 16.82 -6.28
C SER A 457 -10.83 16.22 -7.64
N VAL A 458 -11.34 16.72 -8.77
CA VAL A 458 -10.92 16.26 -10.11
C VAL A 458 -9.48 16.67 -10.39
N GLY A 459 -9.10 17.88 -9.98
CA GLY A 459 -7.72 18.37 -10.04
C GLY A 459 -6.76 17.48 -9.25
N LEU A 460 -7.21 16.92 -8.13
CA LEU A 460 -6.42 16.01 -7.31
C LEU A 460 -6.15 14.66 -7.99
N VAL A 461 -7.12 14.12 -8.74
CA VAL A 461 -6.89 12.95 -9.61
C VAL A 461 -5.93 13.31 -10.73
N GLY A 462 -6.10 14.46 -11.37
CA GLY A 462 -5.19 14.95 -12.42
C GLY A 462 -3.73 15.08 -11.93
N ALA A 463 -3.51 15.65 -10.74
CA ALA A 463 -2.19 15.73 -10.13
C ALA A 463 -1.58 14.34 -9.90
N ASN A 464 -2.37 13.38 -9.41
CA ASN A 464 -1.93 11.99 -9.25
C ASN A 464 -1.62 11.31 -10.59
N MET A 465 -2.38 11.60 -11.65
CA MET A 465 -2.08 11.11 -13.00
C MET A 465 -0.73 11.63 -13.51
N VAL A 466 -0.42 12.91 -13.27
CA VAL A 466 0.90 13.49 -13.61
C VAL A 466 2.01 12.77 -12.83
N ASN A 467 1.83 12.58 -11.53
CA ASN A 467 2.81 11.88 -10.70
C ASN A 467 3.07 10.44 -11.20
N MET A 468 2.00 9.68 -11.49
CA MET A 468 2.14 8.33 -12.06
C MET A 468 2.77 8.35 -13.46
N GLY A 469 2.46 9.36 -14.28
CA GLY A 469 3.09 9.55 -15.59
C GLY A 469 4.60 9.73 -15.49
N LEU A 470 5.08 10.59 -14.58
CA LEU A 470 6.51 10.80 -14.33
C LEU A 470 7.21 9.52 -13.86
N ARG A 471 6.56 8.76 -12.97
CA ARG A 471 7.06 7.46 -12.50
C ARG A 471 7.18 6.45 -13.64
N ILE A 472 6.16 6.34 -14.49
CA ILE A 472 6.19 5.47 -15.68
C ILE A 472 7.33 5.87 -16.62
N LEU A 473 7.49 7.17 -16.91
CA LEU A 473 8.56 7.66 -17.78
C LEU A 473 9.94 7.31 -17.23
N TRP A 474 10.15 7.46 -15.92
CA TRP A 474 11.39 7.09 -15.26
C TRP A 474 11.64 5.58 -15.32
N SER A 475 10.63 4.75 -15.02
CA SER A 475 10.78 3.29 -15.04
C SER A 475 10.99 2.77 -16.48
N LEU A 476 10.38 3.40 -17.49
CA LEU A 476 10.65 3.12 -18.91
C LEU A 476 12.07 3.53 -19.32
N TRP A 477 12.57 4.68 -18.84
CA TRP A 477 13.95 5.08 -19.05
C TRP A 477 14.94 4.09 -18.43
N PHE A 478 14.67 3.63 -17.20
CA PHE A 478 15.46 2.60 -16.53
C PHE A 478 15.45 1.29 -17.32
N LEU A 479 14.27 0.81 -17.72
CA LEU A 479 14.09 -0.39 -18.54
C LEU A 479 14.89 -0.29 -19.85
N ARG A 480 14.79 0.84 -20.56
CA ARG A 480 15.55 1.06 -21.81
C ARG A 480 17.04 0.99 -21.57
N THR A 481 17.54 1.68 -20.55
CA THR A 481 18.98 1.71 -20.21
C THR A 481 19.49 0.33 -19.79
N TRP A 482 18.66 -0.42 -19.07
CA TRP A 482 18.99 -1.78 -18.64
C TRP A 482 19.06 -2.76 -19.82
N VAL A 483 18.07 -2.70 -20.74
CA VAL A 483 18.06 -3.53 -21.95
C VAL A 483 19.25 -3.19 -22.85
N THR A 484 19.56 -1.91 -23.07
CA THR A 484 20.71 -1.52 -23.90
C THR A 484 22.02 -2.04 -23.32
N ARG A 485 22.20 -1.98 -22.00
CA ARG A 485 23.43 -2.47 -21.38
C ARG A 485 23.63 -3.98 -21.58
N ARG A 486 22.55 -4.77 -21.59
CA ARG A 486 22.62 -6.21 -21.88
C ARG A 486 22.73 -6.53 -23.37
N GLU A 487 22.19 -5.69 -24.25
CA GLU A 487 22.41 -5.79 -25.70
C GLU A 487 23.84 -5.40 -26.10
N ASP A 488 24.51 -4.50 -25.38
CA ASP A 488 25.93 -4.19 -25.65
C ASP A 488 26.86 -5.33 -25.18
N GLU A 489 26.43 -6.10 -24.17
CA GLU A 489 27.14 -7.29 -23.67
C GLU A 489 26.96 -8.53 -24.59
N SER A 490 25.94 -8.54 -25.44
CA SER A 490 25.65 -9.65 -26.37
C SER A 490 25.65 -9.10 -27.79
N GLU A 491 26.61 -9.51 -28.64
CA GLU A 491 26.87 -8.97 -30.01
C GLU A 491 25.68 -8.96 -31.03
N GLY A 492 24.44 -9.17 -30.62
CA GLY A 492 23.22 -9.02 -31.42
C GLY A 492 22.64 -7.59 -31.39
N LYS A 493 23.08 -6.73 -32.32
CA LYS A 493 22.60 -5.35 -32.49
C LYS A 493 21.06 -5.23 -32.68
N GLY A 494 20.39 -4.57 -31.73
CA GLY A 494 19.28 -3.61 -31.92
C GLY A 494 17.92 -4.08 -32.49
N ARG A 495 17.81 -5.31 -33.00
CA ARG A 495 16.56 -5.81 -33.63
C ARG A 495 15.56 -6.35 -32.61
N ALA A 496 16.02 -6.88 -31.47
CA ALA A 496 15.17 -7.39 -30.40
C ALA A 496 14.38 -6.26 -29.70
N ARG A 497 15.07 -5.17 -29.32
CA ARG A 497 14.47 -3.96 -28.72
C ARG A 497 13.30 -3.36 -29.51
N THR A 498 13.50 -3.15 -30.81
CA THR A 498 12.51 -2.49 -31.68
C THR A 498 11.28 -3.36 -31.90
N THR A 499 11.46 -4.67 -31.93
CA THR A 499 10.36 -5.64 -32.07
C THR A 499 9.57 -5.74 -30.77
N MET A 500 10.24 -5.91 -29.63
CA MET A 500 9.58 -6.05 -28.32
C MET A 500 8.82 -4.80 -27.85
N VAL A 501 9.33 -3.59 -28.13
CA VAL A 501 8.60 -2.34 -27.81
C VAL A 501 7.39 -2.16 -28.73
N LYS A 502 7.46 -2.63 -29.99
CA LYS A 502 6.33 -2.61 -30.91
C LYS A 502 5.24 -3.58 -30.48
N ASP A 503 5.60 -4.70 -29.87
CA ASP A 503 4.67 -5.71 -29.33
C ASP A 503 4.00 -5.24 -28.03
N MET A 504 4.55 -4.25 -27.33
CA MET A 504 3.96 -3.68 -26.10
C MET A 504 2.66 -2.90 -26.36
N VAL A 505 2.55 -2.22 -27.51
CA VAL A 505 1.43 -1.32 -27.81
C VAL A 505 0.30 -2.12 -28.47
N PRO A 506 -0.97 -1.93 -28.05
CA PRO A 506 -2.13 -2.52 -28.72
C PRO A 506 -2.14 -2.19 -30.22
N ALA A 507 -2.81 -3.03 -31.01
CA ALA A 507 -2.91 -2.81 -32.44
C ALA A 507 -3.50 -1.41 -32.73
N LYS A 508 -2.95 -0.74 -33.76
CA LYS A 508 -3.41 0.60 -34.17
C LYS A 508 -4.92 0.64 -34.45
N ALA A 509 -5.47 -0.49 -34.92
CA ALA A 509 -6.90 -0.67 -35.14
C ALA A 509 -7.71 -0.58 -33.84
N SER A 510 -7.31 -1.27 -32.77
CA SER A 510 -7.99 -1.24 -31.47
C SER A 510 -7.94 0.15 -30.84
N ILE A 511 -6.82 0.87 -31.01
CA ILE A 511 -6.69 2.28 -30.58
C ILE A 511 -7.63 3.18 -31.39
N ALA A 512 -7.65 3.03 -32.72
CA ALA A 512 -8.52 3.81 -33.59
C ALA A 512 -10.01 3.58 -33.29
N VAL A 513 -10.41 2.33 -33.06
CA VAL A 513 -11.77 1.97 -32.65
C VAL A 513 -12.11 2.58 -31.29
N THR A 514 -11.19 2.53 -30.32
CA THR A 514 -11.39 3.15 -29.00
C THR A 514 -11.62 4.67 -29.12
N LEU A 515 -10.83 5.35 -29.97
CA LEU A 515 -10.99 6.78 -30.23
C LEU A 515 -12.32 7.08 -30.93
N LEU A 516 -12.73 6.26 -31.90
CA LEU A 516 -14.03 6.39 -32.59
C LEU A 516 -15.21 6.19 -31.63
N VAL A 517 -15.14 5.18 -30.76
CA VAL A 517 -16.15 4.92 -29.72
C VAL A 517 -16.21 6.10 -28.74
N MET A 518 -15.07 6.62 -28.28
CA MET A 518 -15.03 7.82 -27.43
C MET A 518 -15.65 9.03 -28.13
N LEU A 519 -15.30 9.27 -29.40
CA LEU A 519 -15.82 10.40 -30.18
C LEU A 519 -17.34 10.28 -30.37
N GLY A 520 -17.83 9.08 -30.70
CA GLY A 520 -19.26 8.79 -30.87
C GLY A 520 -20.06 8.96 -29.57
N LEU A 521 -19.54 8.47 -28.44
CA LEU A 521 -20.18 8.64 -27.12
C LEU A 521 -20.21 10.11 -26.70
N ARG A 522 -19.13 10.86 -26.97
CA ARG A 522 -19.03 12.29 -26.62
C ARG A 522 -19.96 13.17 -27.47
N MET A 523 -20.11 12.86 -28.76
CA MET A 523 -21.07 13.55 -29.64
C MET A 523 -22.52 13.29 -29.21
N ARG A 524 -22.87 12.07 -28.78
CA ARG A 524 -24.21 11.75 -28.30
C ARG A 524 -24.54 12.41 -26.96
N GLY A 525 -23.57 12.45 -26.03
CA GLY A 525 -23.73 13.14 -24.75
C GLY A 525 -24.01 14.64 -24.88
N PHE A 526 -23.53 15.29 -25.95
CA PHE A 526 -23.84 16.69 -26.27
C PHE A 526 -25.32 16.87 -26.69
N ASN A 527 -25.89 15.91 -27.41
CA ASN A 527 -27.28 15.96 -27.89
C ASN A 527 -28.33 15.58 -26.84
N THR A 528 -27.97 14.88 -25.75
CA THR A 528 -28.92 14.41 -24.72
C THR A 528 -29.02 15.31 -23.47
N THR A 529 -28.35 16.47 -23.45
CA THR A 529 -28.41 17.40 -22.31
C THR A 529 -29.75 18.15 -22.17
N SER A 530 -30.72 17.92 -23.06
CA SER A 530 -32.01 18.62 -23.02
C SER A 530 -33.11 17.94 -22.19
N ASP A 531 -32.93 16.70 -21.70
CA ASP A 531 -34.02 15.92 -21.06
C ASP A 531 -33.58 15.08 -19.83
N ALA A 532 -32.63 15.57 -19.03
CA ALA A 532 -32.16 14.86 -17.83
C ALA A 532 -33.12 15.03 -16.63
N GLY A 533 -34.33 14.47 -16.74
CA GLY A 533 -35.35 14.47 -15.67
C GLY A 533 -35.71 13.09 -15.10
N MET A 534 -35.44 11.99 -15.80
CA MET A 534 -35.85 10.65 -15.34
C MET A 534 -34.79 9.61 -15.69
N GLY A 535 -34.24 8.94 -14.68
CA GLY A 535 -33.21 7.91 -14.80
C GLY A 535 -33.69 6.60 -15.42
N GLY A 536 -34.14 6.64 -16.68
CA GLY A 536 -34.37 5.45 -17.50
C GLY A 536 -33.10 5.05 -18.24
N LEU A 537 -32.62 3.82 -18.05
CA LEU A 537 -31.64 3.20 -18.95
C LEU A 537 -32.31 2.98 -20.31
N ASP A 538 -32.17 3.94 -21.22
CA ASP A 538 -32.73 3.88 -22.57
C ASP A 538 -32.20 2.65 -23.32
N LEU A 539 -33.10 1.87 -23.94
CA LEU A 539 -32.76 0.65 -24.68
C LEU A 539 -31.80 0.96 -25.84
N GLN A 540 -31.88 2.18 -26.40
CA GLN A 540 -30.97 2.67 -27.43
C GLN A 540 -29.58 3.04 -26.90
N PHE A 541 -29.49 3.43 -25.62
CA PHE A 541 -28.21 3.60 -24.94
C PHE A 541 -27.59 2.21 -24.78
N LEU A 542 -28.30 1.26 -24.18
CA LEU A 542 -27.84 -0.12 -23.94
C LEU A 542 -27.41 -0.84 -25.24
N GLY A 543 -28.16 -0.69 -26.34
CA GLY A 543 -27.82 -1.27 -27.63
C GLY A 543 -26.53 -0.73 -28.25
N PHE A 544 -26.29 0.57 -28.12
CA PHE A 544 -25.03 1.20 -28.57
C PHE A 544 -23.85 0.77 -27.69
N TRP A 545 -24.07 0.55 -26.39
CA TRP A 545 -23.07 0.00 -25.48
C TRP A 545 -22.65 -1.41 -25.82
N ILE A 546 -23.64 -2.29 -26.04
CA ILE A 546 -23.40 -3.68 -26.43
C ILE A 546 -22.66 -3.70 -27.78
N SER A 547 -23.06 -2.85 -28.74
CA SER A 547 -22.34 -2.69 -30.01
C SER A 547 -20.90 -2.21 -29.83
N GLY A 548 -20.65 -1.17 -29.03
CA GLY A 548 -19.31 -0.65 -28.75
C GLY A 548 -18.42 -1.66 -28.03
N ALA A 549 -18.96 -2.41 -27.07
CA ALA A 549 -18.26 -3.49 -26.38
C ALA A 549 -17.93 -4.66 -27.32
N ILE A 550 -18.86 -5.04 -28.20
CA ILE A 550 -18.64 -6.09 -29.21
C ILE A 550 -17.58 -5.67 -30.24
N VAL A 551 -17.63 -4.41 -30.71
CA VAL A 551 -16.67 -3.88 -31.69
C VAL A 551 -15.28 -3.70 -31.08
N LEU A 552 -15.18 -3.31 -29.81
CA LEU A 552 -13.89 -3.31 -29.11
C LEU A 552 -13.39 -4.74 -28.92
N GLY A 553 -14.24 -5.65 -28.44
CA GLY A 553 -13.90 -7.04 -28.21
C GLY A 553 -13.52 -7.82 -29.47
N SER A 554 -13.97 -7.41 -30.66
CA SER A 554 -13.58 -8.03 -31.93
C SER A 554 -12.24 -7.53 -32.48
N THR A 555 -11.69 -6.45 -31.92
CA THR A 555 -10.39 -5.87 -32.32
C THR A 555 -9.28 -6.05 -31.29
N MET A 556 -9.62 -6.58 -30.12
CA MET A 556 -8.69 -7.02 -29.07
C MET A 556 -8.40 -8.50 -29.26
#